data_AF-A0A7C1TV38-F1
#
_entry.id   AF-A0A7C1TV38-F1
#
_cell.length_a   1.000
_cell.length_b   1.000
_cell.length_c   1.000
_cell.angle_alpha   90.00
_cell.angle_beta   90.00
_cell.angle_gamma   90.00
#
_symmetry.space_group_name_H-M   'P 1'
#
loop_
_entity.id
_entity.type
_entity.pdbx_description
1 polymer ?
#
loop_
_entity_poly.entity_id
_entity_poly.type
_entity_poly.pdbx_seq_one_letter_code
_entity_poly.pdbx_strand_id
1 'polypeptide(L)'
;MDITELLAFSVKSGASDLHLSAGLPPMIRVDGDVRRINVPVLDHKVVHSLVYDIMNDKQRKDFEEFYETDFSFEIPDLARFRVNAFNHNRGAGAVFR
;
A
#
# COMPACT_ATOMS: atom_id res chain seq x y z
N MET A 1 -4.35 -6.41 -11.19
CA MET A 1 -4.01 -5.12 -10.58
C MET A 1 -2.84 -5.39 -9.68
N ASP A 2 -1.68 -4.93 -10.13
CA ASP A 2 -0.42 -5.08 -9.40
C ASP A 2 -0.19 -3.85 -8.51
N ILE A 3 0.58 -4.02 -7.43
CA ILE A 3 0.97 -2.91 -6.55
C ILE A 3 1.79 -1.87 -7.31
N THR A 4 2.63 -2.31 -8.25
CA THR A 4 3.42 -1.45 -9.13
C THR A 4 2.53 -0.52 -9.98
N GLU A 5 1.40 -1.03 -10.50
CA GLU A 5 0.44 -0.24 -11.28
C GLU A 5 -0.24 0.83 -10.42
N LEU A 6 -0.59 0.50 -9.18
CA LEU A 6 -1.19 1.45 -8.24
C LEU A 6 -0.21 2.56 -7.83
N LEU A 7 1.06 2.20 -7.62
CA LEU A 7 2.12 3.16 -7.30
C LEU A 7 2.43 4.08 -8.49
N ALA A 8 2.53 3.51 -9.71
CA ALA A 8 2.70 4.30 -10.93
C ALA A 8 1.52 5.26 -11.16
N PHE A 9 0.28 4.81 -10.92
CA PHE A 9 -0.90 5.66 -10.99
C PHE A 9 -0.84 6.80 -9.94
N SER A 10 -0.37 6.50 -8.73
CA SER A 10 -0.25 7.49 -7.64
C SER A 10 0.76 8.59 -8.01
N VAL A 11 1.94 8.21 -8.52
CA VAL A 11 2.96 9.16 -9.01
C VAL A 11 2.41 10.00 -10.17
N LYS A 12 1.77 9.36 -11.16
CA LYS A 12 1.17 10.05 -12.30
C LYS A 12 0.07 11.04 -11.88
N SER A 13 -0.64 10.74 -10.80
CA SER A 13 -1.72 11.58 -10.26
C SER A 13 -1.21 12.70 -9.35
N GLY A 14 0.10 12.83 -9.14
CA GLY A 14 0.68 13.79 -8.21
C GLY A 14 0.31 13.52 -6.75
N ALA A 15 0.03 12.25 -6.41
CA ALA A 15 -0.38 11.89 -5.07
C ALA A 15 0.81 11.86 -4.09
N SER A 16 0.60 12.37 -2.88
CA SER A 16 1.60 12.30 -1.80
C SER A 16 1.59 10.96 -1.08
N ASP A 17 0.45 10.27 -1.05
CA ASP A 17 0.32 8.98 -0.39
C ASP A 17 -0.63 8.05 -1.17
N LEU A 18 -0.32 6.76 -1.21
CA LEU A 18 -1.24 5.68 -1.56
C LEU A 18 -1.65 4.94 -0.28
N HIS A 19 -2.95 4.77 -0.09
CA HIS A 19 -3.55 4.07 1.04
C HIS A 19 -4.25 2.80 0.56
N LEU A 20 -3.83 1.66 1.10
CA LEU A 20 -4.54 0.39 1.00
C LEU A 20 -5.18 0.07 2.34
N SER A 21 -6.46 -0.29 2.33
CA SER A 21 -7.19 -0.68 3.52
C SER A 21 -8.21 -1.74 3.16
N ALA A 22 -8.13 -2.90 3.82
CA ALA A 22 -9.07 -3.98 3.61
C ALA A 22 -10.52 -3.49 3.80
N GLY A 23 -11.40 -3.88 2.88
CA GLY A 23 -12.80 -3.46 2.82
C GLY A 23 -13.03 -2.11 2.15
N LEU A 24 -12.01 -1.49 1.55
CA LEU A 24 -12.15 -0.25 0.76
C LEU A 24 -11.45 -0.38 -0.60
N PRO A 25 -11.83 0.44 -1.59
CA PRO A 25 -10.99 0.65 -2.77
C PRO A 25 -9.66 1.31 -2.35
N PRO A 26 -8.57 1.16 -3.13
CA PRO A 26 -7.37 1.96 -3.00
C PRO A 26 -7.70 3.45 -2.99
N MET A 27 -6.98 4.21 -2.18
CA MET A 27 -7.16 5.65 -2.07
C MET A 27 -5.83 6.36 -2.26
N ILE A 28 -5.87 7.54 -2.85
CA ILE A 28 -4.70 8.40 -3.00
C ILE A 28 -4.94 9.72 -2.29
N ARG A 29 -3.88 10.31 -1.74
CA ARG A 29 -3.90 11.67 -1.21
C ARG A 29 -3.37 12.63 -2.26
N VAL A 30 -4.19 13.60 -2.69
CA VAL A 30 -3.78 14.66 -3.62
C VAL A 30 -4.16 16.00 -2.99
N ASP A 31 -3.21 16.92 -2.88
CA ASP A 31 -3.40 18.24 -2.27
C ASP A 31 -4.03 18.20 -0.85
N GLY A 32 -3.70 17.15 -0.08
CA GLY A 32 -4.20 16.93 1.28
C GLY A 32 -5.47 16.07 1.38
N ASP A 33 -6.24 15.96 0.30
CA ASP A 33 -7.51 15.22 0.24
C ASP A 33 -7.30 13.75 -0.10
N VAL A 34 -7.95 12.86 0.67
CA VAL A 34 -7.96 11.41 0.38
C VAL A 34 -9.13 11.07 -0.54
N ARG A 35 -8.84 10.50 -1.71
CA ARG A 35 -9.85 10.16 -2.73
C ARG A 35 -9.73 8.69 -3.13
N ARG A 36 -10.88 8.04 -3.34
CA ARG A 36 -10.93 6.64 -3.81
C ARG A 36 -10.61 6.56 -5.29
N ILE A 37 -9.81 5.59 -5.67
CA ILE A 37 -9.60 5.21 -7.06
C ILE A 37 -10.84 4.42 -7.51
N ASN A 38 -11.31 4.64 -8.74
CA ASN A 38 -12.49 3.96 -9.31
C ASN A 38 -12.18 2.50 -9.69
N VAL A 39 -11.92 1.67 -8.69
CA VAL A 39 -11.66 0.25 -8.80
C VAL A 39 -12.45 -0.51 -7.73
N PRO A 40 -12.66 -1.83 -7.88
CA PRO A 40 -13.39 -2.61 -6.88
C PRO A 40 -12.79 -2.51 -5.48
N VAL A 41 -13.64 -2.76 -4.48
CA VAL A 41 -13.23 -2.90 -3.09
C VAL A 41 -12.21 -4.04 -2.97
N LEU A 42 -11.11 -3.80 -2.25
CA LEU A 42 -10.12 -4.84 -1.95
C LEU A 42 -10.46 -5.51 -0.63
N ASP A 43 -10.53 -6.84 -0.63
CA ASP A 43 -10.67 -7.60 0.61
C ASP A 43 -9.33 -7.75 1.35
N HIS A 44 -9.34 -8.35 2.53
CA HIS A 44 -8.13 -8.60 3.31
C HIS A 44 -7.09 -9.42 2.55
N LYS A 45 -7.50 -10.46 1.80
CA LYS A 45 -6.58 -11.35 1.10
C LYS A 45 -5.85 -10.60 0.00
N VAL A 46 -6.56 -9.76 -0.75
CA VAL A 46 -5.98 -8.96 -1.82
C VAL A 46 -5.01 -7.93 -1.27
N VAL A 47 -5.40 -7.16 -0.24
CA VAL A 47 -4.49 -6.17 0.36
C VAL A 47 -3.25 -6.83 0.96
N HIS A 48 -3.43 -7.94 1.67
CA HIS A 48 -2.32 -8.70 2.25
C HIS A 48 -1.35 -9.19 1.17
N SER A 49 -1.85 -9.75 0.05
CA SER A 49 -1.01 -10.19 -1.06
C SER A 49 -0.19 -9.04 -1.64
N LEU A 50 -0.84 -7.92 -1.96
CA LEU A 50 -0.17 -6.74 -2.55
C LEU A 50 0.96 -6.21 -1.66
N VAL A 51 0.77 -6.23 -0.34
CA VAL A 51 1.77 -5.79 0.63
C VAL A 51 2.87 -6.84 0.83
N TYR A 52 2.54 -8.13 0.81
CA TYR A 52 3.53 -9.22 0.93
C TYR A 52 4.47 -9.31 -0.26
N ASP A 53 3.98 -8.99 -1.47
CA ASP A 53 4.73 -9.13 -2.72
C ASP A 53 5.94 -8.18 -2.77
N ILE A 54 5.90 -7.07 -2.03
CA ILE A 54 6.99 -6.08 -1.95
C ILE A 54 7.87 -6.25 -0.71
N MET A 55 7.56 -7.19 0.17
CA MET A 55 8.33 -7.46 1.38
C MET A 55 9.37 -8.55 1.15
N ASN A 56 10.55 -8.39 1.76
CA ASN A 56 11.52 -9.47 1.95
C ASN A 56 11.19 -10.32 3.18
N ASP A 57 11.92 -11.43 3.36
CA ASP A 57 11.66 -12.39 4.46
C ASP A 57 11.77 -11.78 5.85
N LYS A 58 12.66 -10.80 6.07
CA LYS A 58 12.76 -10.12 7.37
C LYS A 58 11.50 -9.28 7.62
N GLN A 59 11.08 -8.50 6.64
CA GLN A 59 9.89 -7.64 6.75
C GLN A 59 8.62 -8.45 6.94
N ARG A 60 8.49 -9.60 6.26
CA ARG A 60 7.37 -10.54 6.46
C ARG A 60 7.33 -11.05 7.89
N LYS A 61 8.49 -11.50 8.42
CA LYS A 61 8.59 -11.93 9.83
C LYS A 61 8.22 -10.81 10.80
N ASP A 62 8.77 -9.62 10.60
CA ASP A 62 8.46 -8.46 11.44
C ASP A 62 6.95 -8.16 11.41
N PHE A 63 6.33 -8.17 10.22
CA PHE A 63 4.90 -7.94 10.06
C PHE A 63 4.04 -9.03 10.70
N GLU A 64 4.41 -10.31 10.59
CA GLU A 64 3.70 -11.44 11.21
C GLU A 64 3.82 -11.41 12.75
N GLU A 65 4.98 -11.05 13.27
CA GLU A 65 5.27 -11.05 14.71
C GLU A 65 4.71 -9.81 15.43
N PHE A 66 4.91 -8.63 14.83
CA PHE A 66 4.58 -7.34 15.44
C PHE A 66 3.28 -6.74 14.91
N TYR A 67 2.65 -7.35 13.91
CA TYR A 67 1.42 -6.87 13.23
C TYR A 67 1.57 -5.52 12.51
N GLU A 68 2.80 -5.01 12.42
CA GLU A 68 3.17 -3.81 11.68
C GLU A 68 4.66 -3.81 11.33
N THR A 69 5.05 -3.12 10.26
CA THR A 69 6.46 -2.90 9.92
C THR A 69 6.64 -1.70 8.98
N ASP A 70 7.81 -1.05 9.07
CA ASP A 70 8.24 0.04 8.19
C ASP A 70 9.40 -0.42 7.30
N PHE A 71 9.34 -0.07 6.02
CA PHE A 71 10.44 -0.30 5.08
C PHE A 71 10.43 0.70 3.91
N SER A 72 11.44 0.62 3.05
CA SER A 72 11.47 1.36 1.79
C SER A 72 11.32 0.38 0.63
N PHE A 73 10.57 0.79 -0.39
CA PHE A 73 10.39 0.06 -1.64
C PHE A 73 10.68 0.98 -2.82
N GLU A 74 11.42 0.50 -3.81
CA GLU A 74 11.81 1.28 -4.98
C GLU A 74 11.31 0.61 -6.25
N ILE A 75 10.70 1.40 -7.12
CA ILE A 75 10.42 1.01 -8.50
C ILE A 75 11.43 1.76 -9.37
N PRO A 76 12.37 1.05 -10.04
CA PRO A 76 13.36 1.67 -10.91
C PRO A 76 12.72 2.60 -11.92
N ASP A 77 13.37 3.74 -12.17
CA ASP A 77 12.94 4.78 -13.11
C ASP A 77 11.57 5.44 -12.80
N LEU A 78 11.00 5.18 -11.61
CA LEU A 78 9.73 5.77 -11.17
C LEU A 78 9.89 6.58 -9.87
N ALA A 79 10.06 5.91 -8.74
CA ALA A 79 10.13 6.54 -7.42
C ALA A 79 10.55 5.55 -6.33
N ARG A 80 10.97 6.08 -5.18
CA ARG A 80 11.13 5.34 -3.93
C ARG A 80 10.04 5.74 -2.96
N PHE A 81 9.45 4.75 -2.31
CA PHE A 81 8.37 4.90 -1.36
C PHE A 81 8.82 4.47 0.03
N ARG A 82 8.41 5.22 1.06
CA ARG A 82 8.37 4.73 2.42
C ARG A 82 7.05 4.00 2.63
N VAL A 83 7.14 2.76 3.06
CA VAL A 83 5.99 1.88 3.29
C VAL A 83 5.85 1.62 4.78
N ASN A 84 4.64 1.80 5.30
CA ASN A 84 4.23 1.26 6.58
C ASN A 84 3.08 0.28 6.32
N ALA A 85 3.25 -0.97 6.74
CA ALA A 85 2.25 -2.03 6.67
C ALA A 85 1.75 -2.33 8.09
N PHE A 86 0.44 -2.54 8.25
CA PHE A 86 -0.19 -2.73 9.56
C PHE A 86 -1.50 -3.50 9.44
N ASN A 87 -2.00 -4.00 10.58
CA ASN A 87 -3.35 -4.56 10.69
C ASN A 87 -4.34 -3.56 11.33
N HIS A 88 -5.59 -3.59 10.87
CA HIS A 88 -6.71 -2.85 11.47
C HIS A 88 -7.96 -3.72 11.52
N ASN A 89 -9.05 -3.23 12.11
CA ASN A 89 -10.27 -4.03 12.37
C ASN A 89 -10.90 -4.74 11.15
N ARG A 90 -10.59 -4.33 9.91
CA ARG A 90 -11.12 -4.97 8.68
C ARG A 90 -10.10 -5.89 8.00
N GLY A 91 -8.87 -5.96 8.48
CA GLY A 91 -7.79 -6.73 7.88
C GLY A 91 -6.50 -5.92 7.71
N ALA A 92 -5.77 -6.22 6.63
CA ALA A 92 -4.47 -5.62 6.34
C ALA A 92 -4.63 -4.20 5.79
N GLY A 93 -3.65 -3.35 6.06
CA GLY A 93 -3.53 -2.01 5.51
C GLY A 93 -2.07 -1.65 5.24
N ALA A 94 -1.87 -0.68 4.35
CA ALA A 94 -0.56 -0.10 4.10
C ALA A 94 -0.68 1.35 3.64
N VAL A 95 0.33 2.15 3.98
CA VAL A 95 0.50 3.51 3.46
C VAL A 95 1.86 3.60 2.78
N PHE A 96 1.87 4.13 1.57
CA PHE A 96 3.05 4.40 0.76
C PHE A 96 3.18 5.89 0.59
N ARG A 97 4.35 6.45 0.88
CA ARG A 97 4.68 7.87 0.74
C ARG A 97 5.92 8.08 -0.12
#